data_AF-A0A1Y3N045-F1
#
_entry.id   AF-A0A1Y3N045-F1
#
_cell.length_a   1.000
_cell.length_b   1.000
_cell.length_c   1.000
_cell.angle_alpha   90.00
_cell.angle_beta   90.00
_cell.angle_gamma   90.00
#
_symmetry.space_group_name_H-M   'P 1'
#
loop_
_entity.id
_entity.type
_entity.pdbx_description
1 polymer ?
#
loop_
_entity_poly.entity_id
_entity_poly.type
_entity_poly.pdbx_seq_one_letter_code
_entity_poly.pdbx_strand_id
1 'polypeptide(L)'
;AKHYHHLFDTFIYGTVLFIFGNYSQSFNWITSVCIFLGLFGFAWIAELPFSKVSLGSLKNWDIRLKIILVVGVLVIVAAAGYHIYLAYNFQIDEEQSLLLPYLLALCCICLFIFLSTIVVYKYQNMSFPNLKRRIIRVGERNRHIIMTRDELEERNHDNTREVINVDDVIFIDMPEVGFHLHHWQIFYYLAFFTRFNDPISQVCAGLVIGIFMHGVSAYGFHDLLEE
;
A
#
# COMPACT_ATOMS: atom_id res chain seq x y z
N ALA A 1 4.18 -25.22 -5.03
CA ALA A 1 2.94 -24.48 -5.33
C ALA A 1 3.11 -22.96 -5.17
N LYS A 2 3.54 -22.42 -4.00
CA LYS A 2 3.70 -20.97 -3.77
C LYS A 2 4.60 -20.24 -4.79
N HIS A 3 5.72 -20.86 -5.19
CA HIS A 3 6.63 -20.26 -6.18
C HIS A 3 5.97 -20.03 -7.56
N TYR A 4 5.12 -20.95 -8.01
CA TYR A 4 4.39 -20.80 -9.27
C TYR A 4 3.32 -19.71 -9.19
N HIS A 5 2.66 -19.53 -8.04
CA HIS A 5 1.75 -18.41 -7.82
C HIS A 5 2.47 -17.07 -7.94
N HIS A 6 3.62 -16.89 -7.29
CA HIS A 6 4.36 -15.63 -7.34
C HIS A 6 4.87 -15.31 -8.76
N LEU A 7 5.31 -16.34 -9.49
CA LEU A 7 5.68 -16.23 -10.90
C LEU A 7 4.50 -15.79 -11.77
N PHE A 8 3.33 -16.39 -11.56
CA PHE A 8 2.11 -16.06 -12.29
C PHE A 8 1.62 -14.65 -11.98
N ASP A 9 1.64 -14.24 -10.72
CA ASP A 9 1.28 -12.87 -10.32
C ASP A 9 2.25 -11.87 -10.95
N THR A 10 3.56 -12.10 -10.83
CA THR A 10 4.59 -11.25 -11.46
C THR A 10 4.38 -11.16 -12.97
N PHE A 11 4.00 -12.26 -13.61
CA PHE A 11 3.67 -12.27 -15.03
C PHE A 11 2.42 -11.45 -15.34
N ILE A 12 1.35 -11.53 -14.55
CA ILE A 12 0.15 -10.70 -14.74
C ILE A 12 0.50 -9.21 -14.59
N TYR A 13 1.16 -8.83 -13.50
CA TYR A 13 1.50 -7.43 -13.26
C TYR A 13 2.50 -6.91 -14.28
N GLY A 14 3.50 -7.70 -14.65
CA GLY A 14 4.43 -7.39 -15.73
C GLY A 14 3.73 -7.25 -17.08
N THR A 15 2.81 -8.15 -17.41
CA THR A 15 2.01 -8.07 -18.64
C THR A 15 1.19 -6.79 -18.65
N VAL A 16 0.51 -6.45 -17.57
CA VAL A 16 -0.32 -5.25 -17.53
C VAL A 16 0.54 -3.99 -17.63
N LEU A 17 1.67 -3.95 -16.93
CA LEU A 17 2.57 -2.81 -16.96
C LEU A 17 3.22 -2.67 -18.34
N PHE A 18 3.81 -3.73 -18.89
CA PHE A 18 4.57 -3.63 -20.15
C PHE A 18 3.71 -3.62 -21.41
N ILE A 19 2.62 -4.41 -21.44
CA ILE A 19 1.76 -4.52 -22.62
C ILE A 19 0.70 -3.42 -22.62
N PHE A 20 -0.07 -3.28 -21.54
CA PHE A 20 -1.15 -2.27 -21.49
C PHE A 20 -0.63 -0.87 -21.11
N GLY A 21 0.55 -0.76 -20.48
CA GLY A 21 1.17 0.53 -20.16
C GLY A 21 1.94 1.19 -21.30
N ASN A 22 2.05 0.56 -22.49
CA ASN A 22 2.81 1.06 -23.65
C ASN A 22 4.32 1.27 -23.38
N TYR A 23 4.90 0.52 -22.44
CA TYR A 23 6.34 0.57 -22.19
C TYR A 23 7.16 0.02 -23.36
N SER A 24 6.56 -0.66 -24.33
CA SER A 24 7.24 -1.02 -25.57
C SER A 24 7.85 0.18 -26.31
N GLN A 25 7.31 1.39 -26.12
CA GLN A 25 7.80 2.62 -26.77
C GLN A 25 8.67 3.50 -25.85
N SER A 26 8.44 3.45 -24.53
CA SER A 26 9.14 4.29 -23.55
C SER A 26 10.23 3.55 -22.78
N PHE A 27 10.32 2.23 -22.87
CA PHE A 27 11.37 1.45 -22.23
C PHE A 27 12.66 1.52 -23.03
N ASN A 28 13.72 2.02 -22.39
CA ASN A 28 15.07 2.06 -22.97
C ASN A 28 16.13 1.83 -21.88
N TRP A 29 17.40 2.08 -22.23
CA TRP A 29 18.51 1.89 -21.31
C TRP A 29 18.43 2.78 -20.04
N ILE A 30 17.85 3.99 -20.14
CA ILE A 30 17.64 4.90 -18.99
C ILE A 30 16.69 4.24 -18.01
N THR A 31 15.53 3.78 -18.49
CA THR A 31 14.54 3.06 -17.69
C THR A 31 15.18 1.85 -17.02
N SER A 32 15.95 1.04 -17.75
CA SER A 32 16.64 -0.14 -17.22
C SER A 32 17.61 0.19 -16.08
N VAL A 33 18.45 1.21 -16.24
CA VAL A 33 19.38 1.64 -15.18
C VAL A 33 18.60 2.16 -13.97
N CYS A 34 17.57 2.96 -14.20
CA CYS A 34 16.74 3.51 -13.13
C CYS A 34 15.92 2.44 -12.39
N ILE A 35 15.60 1.29 -13.01
CA ILE A 35 15.01 0.14 -12.30
C ILE A 35 15.95 -0.35 -11.21
N PHE A 36 17.23 -0.55 -11.51
CA PHE A 36 18.21 -0.99 -10.51
C PHE A 36 18.40 0.07 -9.42
N LEU A 37 18.45 1.35 -9.79
CA LEU A 37 18.55 2.44 -8.82
C LEU A 37 17.32 2.52 -7.91
N GLY A 38 16.12 2.35 -8.46
CA GLY A 38 14.88 2.33 -7.69
C GLY A 38 14.81 1.14 -6.74
N LEU A 39 15.13 -0.05 -7.25
CA LEU A 39 15.12 -1.31 -6.48
C LEU A 39 16.10 -1.25 -5.30
N PHE A 40 17.39 -1.00 -5.56
CA PHE A 40 18.40 -1.01 -4.51
C PHE A 40 18.39 0.26 -3.67
N GLY A 41 18.10 1.42 -4.26
CA GLY A 41 18.00 2.68 -3.54
C GLY A 41 16.88 2.67 -2.52
N PHE A 42 15.70 2.14 -2.89
CA PHE A 42 14.59 2.02 -1.96
C PHE A 42 14.84 0.96 -0.89
N ALA A 43 15.40 -0.20 -1.25
CA ALA A 43 15.82 -1.21 -0.29
C ALA A 43 16.77 -0.62 0.77
N TRP A 44 17.74 0.17 0.32
CA TRP A 44 18.69 0.82 1.23
C TRP A 44 18.00 1.81 2.17
N ILE A 45 17.06 2.63 1.69
CA ILE A 45 16.28 3.56 2.53
C ILE A 45 15.43 2.79 3.55
N ALA A 46 14.82 1.68 3.14
CA ALA A 46 13.97 0.84 4.00
C ALA A 46 14.77 0.14 5.11
N GLU A 47 16.04 -0.18 4.88
CA GLU A 47 16.92 -0.82 5.87
C GLU A 47 17.49 0.15 6.93
N LEU A 48 17.31 1.46 6.76
CA LEU A 48 17.77 2.44 7.76
C LEU A 48 17.03 2.22 9.10
N PRO A 49 17.74 2.29 10.24
CA PRO A 49 17.16 1.93 11.55
C PRO A 49 15.96 2.79 11.94
N PHE A 50 15.90 4.05 11.47
CA PHE A 50 14.80 4.96 11.72
C PHE A 50 13.63 4.82 10.73
N SER A 51 13.80 4.05 9.65
CA SER A 51 12.74 3.75 8.67
C SER A 51 11.90 2.53 9.09
N LYS A 52 12.36 1.75 10.07
CA LYS A 52 11.71 0.54 10.58
C LYS A 52 10.63 0.88 11.62
N VAL A 53 9.66 1.70 11.23
CA VAL A 53 8.52 2.09 12.09
C VAL A 53 7.20 1.82 11.38
N SER A 54 6.18 1.42 12.14
CA SER A 54 4.84 1.21 11.60
C SER A 54 4.13 2.54 11.32
N LEU A 55 3.14 2.50 10.41
CA LEU A 55 2.32 3.65 10.02
C LEU A 55 1.32 4.11 11.10
N GLY A 56 1.26 3.44 12.25
CA GLY A 56 0.21 3.65 13.26
C GLY A 56 0.16 5.04 13.89
N SER A 57 1.28 5.77 13.97
CA SER A 57 1.31 7.12 14.56
C SER A 57 2.41 7.99 13.94
N LEU A 58 2.03 8.82 12.96
CA LEU A 58 2.90 9.84 12.36
C LEU A 58 3.49 10.81 13.40
N LYS A 59 2.81 11.01 14.54
CA LYS A 59 3.28 11.90 15.61
C LYS A 59 4.60 11.41 16.20
N ASN A 60 4.73 10.10 16.40
CA ASN A 60 5.85 9.46 17.07
C ASN A 60 7.05 9.20 16.14
N TRP A 61 6.93 9.52 14.85
CA TRP A 61 8.02 9.30 13.90
C TRP A 61 9.22 10.22 14.16
N ASP A 62 10.42 9.66 13.96
CA ASP A 62 11.67 10.41 13.97
C ASP A 62 11.61 11.55 12.93
N ILE A 63 12.19 12.71 13.27
CA ILE A 63 12.27 13.86 12.37
C ILE A 63 12.95 13.51 11.04
N ARG A 64 13.93 12.59 11.04
CA ARG A 64 14.63 12.12 9.84
C ARG A 64 13.68 11.42 8.89
N LEU A 65 12.81 10.55 9.40
CA LEU A 65 11.80 9.87 8.61
C LEU A 65 10.76 10.86 8.08
N LYS A 66 10.33 11.81 8.91
CA LYS A 66 9.41 12.89 8.47
C LYS A 66 10.00 13.70 7.31
N ILE A 67 11.30 14.02 7.35
CA ILE A 67 11.99 14.70 6.25
C ILE A 67 11.98 13.84 4.98
N ILE A 68 12.32 12.54 5.07
CA ILE A 68 12.28 11.63 3.92
C ILE A 68 10.88 11.57 3.32
N LEU A 69 9.84 11.46 4.16
CA LEU A 69 8.45 11.46 3.70
C LEU A 69 8.11 12.75 2.95
N VAL A 70 8.43 13.93 3.53
CA VAL A 70 8.16 15.22 2.90
C VAL A 70 8.90 15.36 1.56
N VAL A 71 10.17 14.97 1.51
CA VAL A 71 10.95 14.98 0.26
C VAL A 71 10.34 14.05 -0.77
N GLY A 72 9.98 12.82 -0.38
CA GLY A 72 9.33 11.86 -1.26
C GLY A 72 8.01 12.40 -1.84
N VAL A 73 7.15 12.98 -0.99
CA VAL A 73 5.90 13.61 -1.42
C VAL A 73 6.14 14.75 -2.40
N LEU A 74 7.11 15.64 -2.12
CA LEU A 74 7.44 16.74 -3.02
C LEU A 74 7.94 16.24 -4.39
N VAL A 75 8.78 15.20 -4.41
CA VAL A 75 9.24 14.58 -5.67
C VAL A 75 8.07 13.98 -6.45
N ILE A 76 7.15 13.28 -5.79
CA ILE A 76 5.96 12.69 -6.43
C ILE A 76 5.06 13.78 -6.99
N VAL A 77 4.79 14.86 -6.25
CA VAL A 77 3.95 15.98 -6.71
C VAL A 77 4.60 16.70 -7.89
N ALA A 78 5.91 16.97 -7.83
CA ALA A 78 6.65 17.58 -8.94
C ALA A 78 6.62 16.70 -10.19
N ALA A 79 6.87 15.40 -10.04
CA ALA A 79 6.78 14.44 -11.12
C ALA A 79 5.35 14.38 -11.70
N ALA A 80 4.32 14.32 -10.87
CA ALA A 80 2.92 14.32 -11.33
C ALA A 80 2.58 15.57 -12.13
N GLY A 81 2.96 16.76 -11.66
CA GLY A 81 2.78 18.02 -12.39
C GLY A 81 3.49 18.03 -13.73
N TYR A 82 4.73 17.51 -13.78
CA TYR A 82 5.49 17.38 -15.02
C TYR A 82 4.84 16.43 -16.02
N HIS A 83 4.32 15.28 -15.57
CA HIS A 83 3.66 14.33 -16.46
C HIS A 83 2.28 14.80 -16.92
N ILE A 84 1.57 15.60 -16.13
CA ILE A 84 0.35 16.31 -16.57
C ILE A 84 0.71 17.31 -17.69
N TYR A 85 1.83 18.04 -17.54
CA TYR A 85 2.35 18.91 -18.59
C TYR A 85 2.70 18.13 -19.86
N LEU A 86 3.38 16.98 -19.74
CA LEU A 86 3.63 16.10 -20.90
C LEU A 86 2.33 15.61 -21.54
N ALA A 87 1.33 15.22 -20.75
CA ALA A 87 0.02 14.80 -21.25
C ALA A 87 -0.72 15.91 -22.00
N TYR A 88 -0.57 17.16 -21.57
CA TYR A 88 -1.12 18.32 -22.27
C TYR A 88 -0.48 18.55 -23.64
N ASN A 89 0.84 18.43 -23.73
CA ASN A 89 1.55 18.63 -25.00
C ASN A 89 1.48 17.42 -25.93
N PHE A 90 1.15 16.23 -25.40
CA PHE A 90 1.03 15.02 -26.20
C PHE A 90 -0.28 15.05 -26.99
N GLN A 91 -0.17 15.21 -28.30
CA GLN A 91 -1.29 15.17 -29.23
C GLN A 91 -1.55 13.73 -29.68
N ILE A 92 -2.77 13.24 -29.47
CA ILE A 92 -3.23 11.93 -29.97
C ILE A 92 -3.63 12.06 -31.45
N ASP A 93 -4.39 13.11 -31.76
CA ASP A 93 -4.80 13.55 -33.09
C ASP A 93 -4.51 15.06 -33.22
N GLU A 94 -4.57 15.63 -34.44
CA GLU A 94 -4.25 17.06 -34.70
C GLU A 94 -4.98 18.05 -33.77
N GLU A 95 -6.16 17.66 -33.24
CA GLU A 95 -6.98 18.51 -32.37
C GLU A 95 -7.10 18.04 -30.92
N GLN A 96 -6.67 16.81 -30.57
CA GLN A 96 -6.94 16.20 -29.26
C GLN A 96 -5.67 15.93 -28.46
N SER A 97 -5.58 16.51 -27.25
CA SER A 97 -4.52 16.22 -26.28
C SER A 97 -4.85 15.01 -25.40
N LEU A 98 -3.82 14.35 -24.89
CA LEU A 98 -3.94 13.25 -23.92
C LEU A 98 -4.38 13.74 -22.53
N LEU A 99 -4.45 15.04 -22.28
CA LEU A 99 -4.70 15.62 -20.95
C LEU A 99 -5.99 15.10 -20.30
N LEU A 100 -7.12 15.18 -21.00
CA LEU A 100 -8.42 14.81 -20.42
C LEU A 100 -8.47 13.30 -20.10
N PRO A 101 -8.12 12.38 -21.02
CA PRO A 101 -8.00 10.96 -20.69
C PRO A 101 -7.04 10.69 -19.53
N TYR A 102 -5.91 11.40 -19.47
CA TYR A 102 -4.92 11.24 -18.41
C TYR A 102 -5.47 11.64 -17.04
N LEU A 103 -6.13 12.80 -16.94
CA LEU A 103 -6.75 13.27 -15.70
C LEU A 103 -7.90 12.37 -15.25
N LEU A 104 -8.72 11.89 -16.20
CA LEU A 104 -9.79 10.93 -15.90
C LEU A 104 -9.22 9.62 -15.36
N ALA A 105 -8.16 9.08 -15.98
CA ALA A 105 -7.49 7.88 -15.49
C ALA A 105 -6.92 8.08 -14.08
N LEU A 106 -6.27 9.22 -13.81
CA LEU A 106 -5.75 9.57 -12.49
C LEU A 106 -6.87 9.61 -11.44
N CYS A 107 -7.96 10.32 -11.72
CA CYS A 107 -9.12 10.38 -10.82
C CYS A 107 -9.76 9.00 -10.59
N CYS A 108 -9.94 8.21 -11.66
CA CYS A 108 -10.54 6.88 -11.58
C CYS A 108 -9.68 5.92 -10.74
N ILE A 109 -8.36 5.93 -10.90
CA ILE A 109 -7.44 5.10 -10.11
C ILE A 109 -7.46 5.52 -8.65
N CYS A 110 -7.36 6.83 -8.35
CA CYS A 110 -7.44 7.32 -6.97
C CYS A 110 -8.78 6.94 -6.31
N LEU A 111 -9.90 7.11 -7.04
CA LEU A 111 -11.22 6.72 -6.56
C LEU A 111 -11.31 5.21 -6.34
N PHE A 112 -10.77 4.40 -7.26
CA PHE A 112 -10.77 2.95 -7.13
C PHE A 112 -10.00 2.49 -5.90
N ILE A 113 -8.78 3.01 -5.66
CA ILE A 113 -7.97 2.69 -4.48
C ILE A 113 -8.71 3.12 -3.21
N PHE A 114 -9.32 4.31 -3.18
CA PHE A 114 -10.07 4.80 -2.03
C PHE A 114 -11.30 3.93 -1.73
N LEU A 115 -12.09 3.59 -2.75
CA LEU A 115 -13.27 2.75 -2.60
C LEU A 115 -12.90 1.31 -2.21
N SER A 116 -11.87 0.72 -2.82
CA SER A 116 -11.41 -0.62 -2.45
C SER A 116 -10.91 -0.64 -1.01
N THR A 117 -10.18 0.38 -0.58
CA THR A 117 -9.77 0.58 0.83
C THR A 117 -10.97 0.61 1.76
N ILE A 118 -11.99 1.41 1.44
CA ILE A 118 -13.22 1.49 2.26
C ILE A 118 -13.92 0.14 2.31
N VAL A 119 -14.09 -0.53 1.16
CA VAL A 119 -14.78 -1.82 1.07
C VAL A 119 -14.05 -2.87 1.88
N VAL A 120 -12.72 -2.96 1.76
CA VAL A 120 -11.90 -3.91 2.50
C VAL A 120 -11.95 -3.62 4.00
N TYR A 121 -11.71 -2.36 4.40
CA TYR A 121 -11.82 -1.92 5.79
C TYR A 121 -13.20 -2.24 6.38
N LYS A 122 -14.27 -1.99 5.62
CA LYS A 122 -15.64 -2.30 6.02
C LYS A 122 -15.90 -3.80 6.09
N TYR A 123 -15.46 -4.57 5.10
CA TYR A 123 -15.67 -6.00 5.06
C TYR A 123 -15.00 -6.69 6.24
N GLN A 124 -13.76 -6.29 6.55
CA GLN A 124 -13.05 -6.78 7.73
C GLN A 124 -13.75 -6.29 9.00
N ASN A 125 -13.93 -5.00 9.20
CA ASN A 125 -14.48 -4.52 10.47
C ASN A 125 -15.98 -4.82 10.68
N MET A 126 -16.77 -5.14 9.64
CA MET A 126 -18.18 -5.53 9.77
C MET A 126 -18.43 -7.05 9.78
N SER A 127 -17.51 -7.88 9.30
CA SER A 127 -17.67 -9.35 9.38
C SER A 127 -17.37 -9.87 10.79
N PHE A 128 -16.52 -9.17 11.53
CA PHE A 128 -16.05 -9.59 12.84
C PHE A 128 -17.04 -9.33 14.00
N PRO A 129 -17.87 -8.27 14.04
CA PRO A 129 -18.83 -8.05 15.13
C PRO A 129 -19.85 -9.16 15.29
N ASN A 130 -20.31 -9.76 14.19
CA ASN A 130 -21.27 -10.87 14.23
C ASN A 130 -20.60 -12.16 14.72
N LEU A 131 -19.33 -12.37 14.36
CA LEU A 131 -18.51 -13.47 14.88
C LEU A 131 -18.16 -13.25 16.36
N LYS A 132 -17.70 -12.06 16.75
CA LYS A 132 -17.48 -11.62 18.16
C LYS A 132 -18.71 -11.91 18.99
N ARG A 133 -19.90 -11.45 18.56
CA ARG A 133 -21.18 -11.71 19.24
C ARG A 133 -21.55 -13.18 19.29
N ARG A 134 -21.13 -14.01 18.33
CA ARG A 134 -21.38 -15.45 18.34
C ARG A 134 -20.44 -16.16 19.30
N ILE A 135 -19.16 -15.81 19.32
CA ILE A 135 -18.17 -16.38 20.24
C ILE A 135 -18.48 -15.96 21.69
N ILE A 136 -18.78 -14.68 21.94
CA ILE A 136 -19.22 -14.18 23.25
C ILE A 136 -20.43 -14.97 23.76
N ARG A 137 -21.49 -15.11 22.93
CA ARG A 137 -22.68 -15.90 23.33
C ARG A 137 -22.39 -17.37 23.63
N VAL A 138 -21.38 -17.96 22.97
CA VAL A 138 -20.99 -19.36 23.21
C VAL A 138 -20.17 -19.48 24.51
N GLY A 139 -19.24 -18.57 24.79
CA GLY A 139 -18.50 -18.61 26.06
C GLY A 139 -19.31 -18.20 27.27
N GLU A 140 -20.24 -17.26 27.14
CA GLU A 140 -21.21 -16.91 28.19
C GLU A 140 -22.04 -18.15 28.60
N ARG A 141 -22.43 -18.99 27.64
CA ARG A 141 -23.11 -20.27 27.93
C ARG A 141 -22.23 -21.27 28.69
N ASN A 142 -20.92 -21.22 28.48
CA ASN A 142 -19.96 -22.10 29.14
C ASN A 142 -19.38 -21.50 30.44
N ARG A 143 -19.90 -20.35 30.91
CA ARG A 143 -19.44 -19.61 32.10
C ARG A 143 -17.98 -19.13 32.05
N HIS A 144 -17.40 -18.97 30.86
CA HIS A 144 -16.09 -18.36 30.72
C HIS A 144 -16.23 -16.85 30.46
N ILE A 145 -15.37 -16.04 31.07
CA ILE A 145 -15.32 -14.61 30.80
C ILE A 145 -14.57 -14.42 29.49
N ILE A 146 -15.22 -13.83 28.50
CA ILE A 146 -14.61 -13.54 27.20
C ILE A 146 -14.30 -12.05 27.13
N MET A 147 -13.05 -11.68 26.91
CA MET A 147 -12.63 -10.30 26.65
C MET A 147 -11.39 -10.26 25.74
N THR A 148 -11.10 -9.11 25.13
CA THR A 148 -9.82 -8.89 24.41
C THR A 148 -8.69 -8.58 25.39
N ARG A 149 -7.42 -8.71 24.97
CA ARG A 149 -6.27 -8.32 25.80
C ARG A 149 -6.31 -6.85 26.19
N ASP A 150 -6.63 -5.98 25.23
CA ASP A 150 -6.75 -4.54 25.48
C ASP A 150 -7.88 -4.22 26.47
N GLU A 151 -9.02 -4.92 26.38
CA GLU A 151 -10.13 -4.77 27.34
C GLU A 151 -9.72 -5.20 28.77
N LEU A 152 -8.83 -6.20 28.90
CA LEU A 152 -8.27 -6.61 30.19
C LEU A 152 -7.26 -5.58 30.73
N GLU A 153 -6.37 -5.06 29.89
CA GLU A 153 -5.41 -4.02 30.27
C GLU A 153 -6.13 -2.73 30.70
N GLU A 154 -7.16 -2.31 29.96
CA GLU A 154 -7.99 -1.16 30.30
C GLU A 154 -8.72 -1.38 31.64
N ARG A 155 -9.26 -2.58 31.89
CA ARG A 155 -9.88 -2.93 33.18
C ARG A 155 -8.89 -2.95 34.33
N ASN A 156 -7.67 -3.44 34.12
CA ASN A 156 -6.63 -3.45 35.15
C ASN A 156 -6.13 -2.04 35.49
N HIS A 157 -6.21 -1.11 34.53
CA HIS A 157 -5.95 0.31 34.78
C HIS A 157 -7.10 1.03 35.48
N ASP A 158 -8.33 0.53 35.35
CA ASP A 158 -9.52 1.04 36.05
C ASP A 158 -9.67 0.41 37.44
N ASN A 159 -9.06 1.04 38.45
CA ASN A 159 -9.10 0.62 39.87
C ASN A 159 -10.50 0.54 40.50
N THR A 160 -11.57 0.85 39.77
CA THR A 160 -12.95 0.78 40.28
C THR A 160 -13.63 -0.56 40.07
N ARG A 161 -13.01 -1.49 39.33
CA ARG A 161 -13.60 -2.78 38.95
C ARG A 161 -12.99 -3.94 39.75
N GLU A 162 -13.78 -5.00 39.94
CA GLU A 162 -13.31 -6.24 40.57
C GLU A 162 -12.16 -6.86 39.77
N VAL A 163 -11.11 -7.30 40.47
CA VAL A 163 -9.95 -7.97 39.88
C VAL A 163 -10.39 -9.34 39.37
N ILE A 164 -10.32 -9.54 38.06
CA ILE A 164 -10.70 -10.79 37.40
C ILE A 164 -9.47 -11.70 37.38
N ASN A 165 -9.65 -12.97 37.77
CA ASN A 165 -8.57 -13.94 37.65
C ASN A 165 -8.32 -14.24 36.16
N VAL A 166 -7.08 -14.10 35.72
CA VAL A 166 -6.66 -14.29 34.32
C VAL A 166 -6.95 -15.71 33.83
N ASP A 167 -6.92 -16.69 34.74
CA ASP A 167 -7.20 -18.10 34.42
C ASP A 167 -8.67 -18.36 34.03
N ASP A 168 -9.59 -17.46 34.39
CA ASP A 168 -11.02 -17.55 34.07
C ASP A 168 -11.37 -16.83 32.76
N VAL A 169 -10.38 -16.19 32.11
CA VAL A 169 -10.56 -15.36 30.92
C VAL A 169 -10.14 -16.12 29.66
N ILE A 170 -11.07 -16.29 28.72
CA ILE A 170 -10.75 -16.69 27.36
C ILE A 170 -10.51 -15.42 26.54
N PHE A 171 -9.24 -15.20 26.20
CA PHE A 171 -8.87 -14.10 25.31
C PHE A 171 -9.38 -14.37 23.91
N ILE A 172 -10.12 -13.40 23.36
CA ILE A 172 -10.33 -13.31 21.92
C ILE A 172 -9.45 -12.17 21.44
N ASP A 173 -8.27 -12.52 20.93
CA ASP A 173 -7.54 -11.62 20.06
C ASP A 173 -8.26 -11.65 18.71
N MET A 174 -9.17 -10.70 18.51
CA MET A 174 -9.61 -10.40 17.16
C MET A 174 -8.60 -9.41 16.60
N PRO A 175 -7.86 -9.76 15.53
CA PRO A 175 -6.97 -8.80 14.91
C PRO A 175 -7.84 -7.64 14.42
N GLU A 176 -7.64 -6.46 15.01
CA GLU A 176 -8.07 -5.22 14.36
C GLU A 176 -7.16 -5.06 13.16
N VAL A 177 -7.61 -5.55 12.01
CA VAL A 177 -6.80 -5.53 10.80
C VAL A 177 -6.63 -4.08 10.37
N GLY A 178 -5.41 -3.57 10.52
CA GLY A 178 -5.03 -2.25 10.05
C GLY A 178 -5.01 -2.24 8.53
N PHE A 179 -5.62 -1.21 7.92
CA PHE A 179 -5.40 -0.99 6.50
C PHE A 179 -3.97 -0.51 6.28
N HIS A 180 -3.15 -1.36 5.64
CA HIS A 180 -1.79 -1.02 5.25
C HIS A 180 -1.67 -1.10 3.72
N LEU A 181 -1.65 0.06 3.06
CA LEU A 181 -1.39 0.10 1.63
C LEU A 181 0.09 -0.24 1.39
N HIS A 182 0.36 -1.40 0.79
CA HIS A 182 1.74 -1.77 0.46
C HIS A 182 2.26 -0.85 -0.64
N HIS A 183 3.50 -0.40 -0.51
CA HIS A 183 4.10 0.51 -1.47
C HIS A 183 4.13 -0.05 -2.89
N TRP A 184 4.22 -1.38 -3.06
CA TRP A 184 4.14 -1.98 -4.40
C TRP A 184 2.84 -1.57 -5.13
N GLN A 185 1.72 -1.42 -4.42
CA GLN A 185 0.44 -1.02 -5.03
C GLN A 185 0.51 0.41 -5.53
N ILE A 186 1.03 1.32 -4.70
CA ILE A 186 1.21 2.74 -5.05
C ILE A 186 2.08 2.86 -6.30
N PHE A 187 3.25 2.24 -6.28
CA PHE A 187 4.21 2.34 -7.37
C PHE A 187 3.72 1.63 -8.64
N TYR A 188 2.97 0.54 -8.52
CA TYR A 188 2.32 -0.08 -9.68
C TYR A 188 1.37 0.90 -10.39
N TYR A 189 0.52 1.62 -9.66
CA TYR A 189 -0.37 2.61 -10.26
C TYR A 189 0.38 3.82 -10.83
N LEU A 190 1.41 4.31 -10.13
CA LEU A 190 2.24 5.41 -10.62
C LEU A 190 2.94 5.07 -11.94
N ALA A 191 3.29 3.80 -12.18
CA ALA A 191 3.97 3.38 -13.41
C ALA A 191 3.14 3.63 -14.67
N PHE A 192 1.80 3.65 -14.59
CA PHE A 192 0.95 3.98 -15.75
C PHE A 192 1.09 5.43 -16.21
N PHE A 193 1.51 6.30 -15.31
CA PHE A 193 1.54 7.74 -15.53
C PHE A 193 2.90 8.25 -16.03
N THR A 194 3.92 7.38 -16.06
CA THR A 194 5.31 7.70 -16.43
C THR A 194 5.73 7.19 -17.81
N ARG A 195 4.78 7.07 -18.74
CA ARG A 195 4.95 6.34 -20.02
C ARG A 195 5.32 7.19 -21.23
N PHE A 196 5.76 8.44 -21.05
CA PHE A 196 6.16 9.29 -22.17
C PHE A 196 7.56 8.92 -22.67
N ASN A 197 7.80 9.08 -23.97
CA ASN A 197 9.14 8.97 -24.55
C ASN A 197 9.95 10.25 -24.28
N ASP A 198 10.15 10.54 -22.99
CA ASP A 198 10.91 11.67 -22.49
C ASP A 198 11.90 11.17 -21.43
N PRO A 199 13.16 11.66 -21.39
CA PRO A 199 14.16 11.17 -20.45
C PRO A 199 13.76 11.26 -18.99
N ILE A 200 13.05 12.33 -18.57
CA ILE A 200 12.59 12.49 -17.19
C ILE A 200 11.49 11.47 -16.90
N SER A 201 10.55 11.28 -17.84
CA SER A 201 9.52 10.25 -17.73
C SER A 201 10.12 8.84 -17.62
N GLN A 202 11.20 8.55 -18.37
CA GLN A 202 11.91 7.27 -18.35
C GLN A 202 12.63 7.02 -17.02
N VAL A 203 13.24 8.06 -16.43
CA VAL A 203 13.81 7.98 -15.08
C VAL A 203 12.72 7.68 -14.07
N CYS A 204 11.62 8.43 -14.08
CA CYS A 204 10.49 8.21 -13.17
C CYS A 204 9.91 6.80 -13.32
N ALA A 205 9.70 6.33 -14.55
CA ALA A 205 9.24 4.99 -14.83
C ALA A 205 10.16 3.92 -14.25
N GLY A 206 11.47 4.05 -14.50
CA GLY A 206 12.43 3.07 -14.01
C GLY A 206 12.44 2.99 -12.49
N LEU A 207 12.47 4.15 -11.81
CA LEU A 207 12.44 4.22 -10.35
C LEU A 207 11.16 3.57 -9.79
N VAL A 208 10.00 3.94 -10.34
CA VAL A 208 8.70 3.43 -9.90
C VAL A 208 8.59 1.91 -10.11
N ILE A 209 9.01 1.40 -11.27
CA ILE A 209 9.05 -0.05 -11.55
C ILE A 209 9.99 -0.76 -10.58
N GLY A 210 11.17 -0.20 -10.33
CA GLY A 210 12.14 -0.78 -9.38
C GLY A 210 11.60 -0.87 -7.95
N ILE A 211 10.92 0.18 -7.47
CA ILE A 211 10.30 0.20 -6.14
C ILE A 211 9.10 -0.76 -6.08
N PHE A 212 8.32 -0.85 -7.16
CA PHE A 212 7.28 -1.87 -7.28
C PHE A 212 7.85 -3.28 -7.15
N MET A 213 8.91 -3.61 -7.90
CA MET A 213 9.59 -4.91 -7.83
C MET A 213 10.14 -5.21 -6.43
N HIS A 214 10.70 -4.20 -5.75
CA HIS A 214 11.12 -4.33 -4.36
C HIS A 214 9.96 -4.77 -3.47
N GLY A 215 8.85 -4.05 -3.49
CA GLY A 215 7.71 -4.35 -2.63
C GLY A 215 7.09 -5.71 -2.93
N VAL A 216 6.97 -6.10 -4.20
CA VAL A 216 6.51 -7.45 -4.55
C VAL A 216 7.46 -8.53 -4.01
N SER A 217 8.77 -8.31 -4.09
CA SER A 217 9.76 -9.28 -3.62
C SER A 217 9.75 -9.41 -2.10
N ALA A 218 9.50 -8.32 -1.38
CA ALA A 218 9.51 -8.27 0.08
C ALA A 218 8.20 -8.78 0.72
N TYR A 219 7.05 -8.44 0.14
CA TYR A 219 5.72 -8.69 0.75
C TYR A 219 4.86 -9.68 -0.05
N GLY A 220 5.24 -10.03 -1.28
CA GLY A 220 4.36 -10.77 -2.19
C GLY A 220 3.12 -9.96 -2.59
N PHE A 221 2.17 -10.62 -3.24
CA PHE A 221 0.90 -10.00 -3.69
C PHE A 221 -0.30 -10.31 -2.78
N HIS A 222 -0.10 -11.19 -1.80
CA HIS A 222 -1.19 -11.80 -1.01
C HIS A 222 -1.55 -10.96 0.21
N ASP A 223 -0.55 -10.28 0.77
CA ASP A 223 -0.72 -9.45 1.95
C ASP A 223 -1.08 -8.05 1.44
N LEU A 224 -2.38 -7.83 1.26
CA LEU A 224 -2.95 -6.50 1.00
C LEU A 224 -3.16 -5.72 2.31
N LEU A 225 -3.03 -6.42 3.44
CA LEU A 225 -3.50 -6.03 4.78
C LEU A 225 -2.52 -6.64 5.79
N GLU A 226 -2.04 -5.84 6.75
CA GLU A 226 -1.23 -6.33 7.87
C GLU A 226 -2.16 -6.99 8.90
N GLU A 227 -1.81 -8.18 9.39
CA GLU A 227 -2.45 -8.84 10.56
C GLU A 227 -2.18 -8.09 11.86
#